data_AF-A0A3N5LH25-F1
#
_entry.id   AF-A0A3N5LH25-F1
#
_cell.length_a   1.000
_cell.length_b   1.000
_cell.length_c   1.000
_cell.angle_alpha   90.00
_cell.angle_beta   90.00
_cell.angle_gamma   90.00
#
_symmetry.space_group_name_H-M   'P 1'
#
loop_
_entity.id
_entity.type
_entity.pdbx_description
1 polymer ?
#
loop_
_entity_poly.entity_id
_entity_poly.type
_entity_poly.pdbx_seq_one_letter_code
_entity_poly.pdbx_strand_id
1 'polypeptide(L)'
;MAGPRPVRAPRGTELSTKGWLQEAALRCLMNNLDPEVAENPDELVVYGGRGKAARSWDAFDAIVASLRDLEDDETLLVQSGKPVGVFRTHEMAPRVLIANSLLVPDWADW
;
A
#
# COMPACT_ATOMS: atom_id res chain seq x y z
N MET A 1 -22.37 3.51 8.99
CA MET A 1 -21.25 2.60 8.64
C MET A 1 -21.23 2.52 7.12
N ALA A 2 -20.11 2.87 6.49
CA ALA A 2 -19.96 2.63 5.05
C ALA A 2 -20.02 1.12 4.84
N GLY A 3 -20.81 0.66 3.86
CA GLY A 3 -20.94 -0.76 3.55
C GLY A 3 -19.61 -1.39 3.09
N PRO A 4 -19.61 -2.70 2.79
CA PRO A 4 -18.41 -3.40 2.35
C PRO A 4 -17.78 -2.70 1.15
N ARG A 5 -16.46 -2.53 1.20
CA ARG A 5 -15.67 -1.88 0.13
C ARG A 5 -14.79 -2.93 -0.53
N PRO A 6 -15.33 -3.71 -1.49
CA PRO A 6 -14.54 -4.74 -2.16
C PRO A 6 -13.41 -4.08 -2.94
N VAL A 7 -12.18 -4.48 -2.63
CA VAL A 7 -10.97 -4.10 -3.37
C VAL A 7 -10.53 -5.31 -4.18
N ARG A 8 -10.18 -5.12 -5.46
CA ARG A 8 -9.55 -6.16 -6.28
C ARG A 8 -8.49 -5.51 -7.15
N ALA A 9 -7.40 -6.24 -7.37
CA ALA A 9 -6.32 -5.74 -8.21
C ALA A 9 -6.78 -5.67 -9.70
N PRO A 10 -6.47 -4.58 -10.42
CA PRO A 10 -6.63 -4.51 -11.87
C PRO A 10 -5.96 -5.68 -12.58
N ARG A 11 -6.57 -6.14 -13.67
CA ARG A 11 -6.12 -7.29 -14.48
C ARG A 11 -5.86 -6.84 -15.92
N GLY A 12 -5.12 -7.65 -16.68
CA GLY A 12 -4.75 -7.33 -18.07
C GLY A 12 -3.54 -6.39 -18.18
N THR A 13 -3.33 -5.85 -19.38
CA THR A 13 -2.14 -5.07 -19.75
C THR A 13 -2.32 -3.55 -19.67
N GLU A 14 -3.53 -3.06 -19.40
CA GLU A 14 -3.80 -1.64 -19.23
C GLU A 14 -3.25 -1.14 -17.89
N LEU A 15 -2.63 0.05 -17.90
CA LEU A 15 -2.00 0.66 -16.72
C LEU A 15 -2.93 1.71 -16.10
N SER A 16 -3.00 1.73 -14.77
CA SER A 16 -3.62 2.81 -13.99
C SER A 16 -2.61 3.83 -13.46
N THR A 17 -1.31 3.52 -13.57
CA THR A 17 -0.17 4.30 -13.09
C THR A 17 0.75 4.65 -14.26
N LYS A 18 1.79 5.46 -14.01
CA LYS A 18 2.71 5.95 -15.06
C LYS A 18 3.69 4.89 -15.58
N GLY A 19 3.86 3.77 -14.87
CA GLY A 19 4.79 2.71 -15.24
C GLY A 19 4.49 1.38 -14.56
N TRP A 20 5.08 0.30 -15.08
CA TRP A 20 4.81 -1.06 -14.58
C TRP A 20 5.30 -1.29 -13.14
N LEU A 21 6.32 -0.57 -12.67
CA LEU A 21 6.84 -0.73 -11.31
C LEU A 21 5.85 -0.18 -10.27
N GLN A 22 5.25 0.97 -10.56
CA GLN A 22 4.20 1.61 -9.76
C GLN A 22 2.92 0.77 -9.83
N GLU A 23 2.56 0.29 -11.03
CA GLU A 23 1.41 -0.58 -11.26
C GLU A 23 1.50 -1.88 -10.46
N ALA A 24 2.68 -2.50 -10.44
CA ALA A 24 2.92 -3.72 -9.69
C ALA A 24 2.68 -3.49 -8.19
N ALA A 25 3.23 -2.41 -7.62
CA ALA A 25 2.98 -2.06 -6.22
C ALA A 25 1.49 -1.82 -5.94
N LEU A 26 0.79 -1.11 -6.84
CA LEU A 26 -0.65 -0.86 -6.72
C LEU A 26 -1.47 -2.16 -6.74
N ARG A 27 -1.18 -3.05 -7.69
CA ARG A 27 -1.87 -4.33 -7.83
C ARG A 27 -1.58 -5.25 -6.64
N CYS A 28 -0.35 -5.31 -6.14
CA CYS A 28 -0.02 -6.08 -4.95
C CYS A 28 -0.76 -5.56 -3.71
N LEU A 29 -0.80 -4.24 -3.51
CA LEU A 29 -1.57 -3.62 -2.42
C LEU A 29 -3.06 -3.99 -2.49
N MET A 30 -3.67 -3.86 -3.67
CA MET A 30 -5.08 -4.19 -3.87
C MET A 30 -5.36 -5.69 -3.75
N ASN A 31 -4.43 -6.55 -4.18
CA ASN A 31 -4.59 -8.00 -4.08
C ASN A 31 -4.55 -8.49 -2.63
N ASN A 32 -3.77 -7.84 -1.76
CA ASN A 32 -3.78 -8.12 -0.33
C ASN A 32 -5.14 -7.84 0.32
N LEU A 33 -6.04 -7.09 -0.33
CA LEU A 33 -7.38 -6.78 0.16
C LEU A 33 -8.48 -7.42 -0.70
N ASP A 34 -8.13 -8.32 -1.62
CA ASP A 34 -9.11 -9.09 -2.39
C ASP A 34 -9.94 -9.97 -1.42
N PRO A 35 -11.29 -9.98 -1.50
CA PRO A 35 -12.13 -10.83 -0.65
C PRO A 35 -11.83 -12.32 -0.75
N GLU A 36 -11.17 -12.78 -1.82
CA GLU A 36 -10.73 -14.17 -1.97
C GLU A 36 -9.34 -14.44 -1.34
N VAL A 37 -8.65 -13.39 -0.88
CA VAL A 37 -7.28 -13.45 -0.35
C VAL A 37 -7.22 -13.05 1.13
N ALA A 38 -7.86 -11.95 1.51
CA ALA A 38 -7.79 -11.37 2.84
C ALA A 38 -8.78 -12.04 3.82
N GLU A 39 -8.38 -12.21 5.08
CA GLU A 39 -9.25 -12.72 6.14
C GLU A 39 -10.40 -11.74 6.49
N ASN A 40 -10.13 -10.44 6.55
CA ASN A 40 -11.16 -9.40 6.81
C ASN A 40 -10.81 -8.08 6.09
N PRO A 41 -11.08 -7.98 4.77
CA PRO A 41 -10.66 -6.85 3.95
C PRO A 41 -11.33 -5.52 4.31
N ASP A 42 -12.56 -5.54 4.85
CA ASP A 42 -13.29 -4.31 5.22
C ASP A 42 -12.60 -3.55 6.38
N GLU A 43 -11.86 -4.28 7.23
CA GLU A 43 -11.02 -3.72 8.29
C GLU A 43 -9.54 -3.54 7.88
N LEU A 44 -9.25 -3.78 6.60
CA LEU A 44 -7.92 -3.80 5.98
C LEU A 44 -7.02 -4.95 6.47
N VAL A 45 -7.57 -5.94 7.16
CA VAL A 45 -6.83 -7.07 7.73
C VAL A 45 -6.62 -8.14 6.67
N VAL A 46 -5.34 -8.47 6.42
CA VAL A 46 -4.94 -9.46 5.42
C VAL A 46 -4.90 -10.85 6.04
N TYR A 47 -4.07 -11.05 7.07
CA TYR A 47 -3.95 -12.30 7.83
C TYR A 47 -3.27 -12.04 9.18
N GLY A 48 -3.23 -13.05 10.05
CA GLY A 48 -2.43 -13.01 11.29
C GLY A 48 -3.05 -12.09 12.36
N GLY A 49 -4.37 -12.04 12.42
CA GLY A 49 -5.14 -11.35 13.46
C GLY A 49 -5.25 -9.83 13.25
N ARG A 50 -4.14 -9.09 13.32
CA ARG A 50 -4.11 -7.61 13.20
C ARG A 50 -3.22 -7.09 12.07
N GLY A 51 -2.66 -7.97 11.23
CA GLY A 51 -1.83 -7.59 10.10
C GLY A 51 -2.65 -6.89 9.02
N LYS A 52 -2.42 -5.58 8.82
CA LYS A 52 -3.19 -4.75 7.88
C LYS A 52 -2.38 -4.32 6.65
N ALA A 53 -3.05 -4.17 5.51
CA ALA A 53 -2.43 -3.67 4.28
C ALA A 53 -2.15 -2.15 4.32
N ALA A 54 -2.99 -1.38 5.04
CA ALA A 54 -2.83 0.05 5.26
C ALA A 54 -3.35 0.43 6.66
N ARG A 55 -2.93 1.59 7.18
CA ARG A 55 -3.29 2.03 8.54
C ARG A 55 -4.79 2.28 8.71
N SER A 56 -5.40 2.86 7.70
CA SER A 56 -6.81 3.25 7.62
C SER A 56 -7.22 3.35 6.15
N TRP A 57 -8.53 3.48 5.88
CA TRP A 57 -9.02 3.68 4.52
C TRP A 57 -8.49 4.97 3.89
N ASP A 58 -8.42 6.07 4.65
CA ASP A 58 -7.80 7.32 4.17
C ASP A 58 -6.33 7.11 3.76
N ALA A 59 -5.59 6.29 4.53
CA ALA A 59 -4.21 5.98 4.19
C ALA A 59 -4.11 5.08 2.96
N PHE A 60 -5.00 4.10 2.81
CA PHE A 60 -5.10 3.28 1.60
C PHE A 60 -5.37 4.15 0.37
N ASP A 61 -6.36 5.04 0.45
CA ASP A 61 -6.73 5.94 -0.64
C ASP A 61 -5.58 6.89 -1.02
N ALA A 62 -4.89 7.42 -0.02
CA ALA A 62 -3.71 8.24 -0.24
C ALA A 62 -2.54 7.45 -0.86
N ILE A 63 -2.33 6.17 -0.50
CA ILE A 63 -1.31 5.33 -1.14
C ILE A 63 -1.68 5.06 -2.60
N VAL A 64 -2.94 4.70 -2.87
CA VAL A 64 -3.44 4.47 -4.23
C VAL A 64 -3.25 5.72 -5.09
N ALA A 65 -3.64 6.89 -4.60
CA ALA A 65 -3.43 8.16 -5.30
C ALA A 65 -1.94 8.43 -5.54
N SER A 66 -1.10 8.26 -4.51
CA SER A 66 0.34 8.49 -4.62
C SER A 66 0.98 7.58 -5.68
N LEU A 67 0.62 6.29 -5.73
CA LEU A 67 1.18 5.33 -6.71
C LEU A 67 0.74 5.64 -8.15
N ARG A 68 -0.45 6.22 -8.34
CA ARG A 68 -0.92 6.65 -9.67
C ARG A 68 -0.14 7.84 -10.19
N ASP A 69 0.24 8.75 -9.30
CA ASP A 69 0.95 9.98 -9.64
C ASP A 69 2.48 9.86 -9.60
N LEU A 70 3.03 8.79 -9.01
CA LEU A 70 4.47 8.59 -8.79
C LEU A 70 5.25 8.46 -10.11
N GLU A 71 6.28 9.29 -10.28
CA GLU A 71 7.17 9.24 -11.44
C GLU A 71 8.20 8.08 -11.36
N ASP A 72 8.85 7.79 -12.49
CA ASP A 72 9.85 6.72 -12.60
C ASP A 72 11.16 7.01 -11.84
N ASP A 73 11.43 8.27 -11.50
CA ASP A 73 12.58 8.67 -10.69
C ASP A 73 12.19 9.13 -9.28
N GLU A 74 11.00 8.74 -8.80
CA GLU A 74 10.51 9.05 -7.46
C GLU A 74 10.36 7.80 -6.58
N THR A 75 10.37 8.01 -5.27
CA THR A 75 10.17 6.99 -4.25
C THR A 75 9.13 7.45 -3.22
N LEU A 76 8.07 6.66 -3.07
CA LEU A 76 7.06 6.82 -2.01
C LEU A 76 7.56 6.21 -0.70
N LEU A 77 7.46 6.96 0.40
CA LEU A 77 7.72 6.48 1.75
C LEU A 77 6.41 6.11 2.44
N VAL A 78 6.32 4.86 2.90
CA VAL A 78 5.19 4.35 3.70
C VAL A 78 5.66 4.00 5.11
N GLN A 79 5.13 4.72 6.10
CA GLN A 79 5.43 4.52 7.51
C GLN A 79 4.22 3.91 8.22
N SER A 80 4.36 2.69 8.75
CA SER A 80 3.29 1.92 9.41
C SER A 80 1.96 2.06 8.69
N GLY A 81 1.95 1.70 7.40
CA GLY A 81 0.78 1.71 6.53
C GLY A 81 0.22 3.10 6.17
N LYS A 82 0.97 4.19 6.36
CA LYS A 82 0.59 5.57 5.97
C LYS A 82 1.59 6.14 4.95
N PRO A 83 1.14 6.75 3.84
CA PRO A 83 2.05 7.46 2.93
C PRO A 83 2.48 8.77 3.59
N VAL A 84 3.78 8.97 3.78
CA VAL A 84 4.32 10.13 4.53
C VAL A 84 5.12 11.10 3.67
N GLY A 85 5.50 10.73 2.45
CA GLY A 85 6.16 11.63 1.52
C GLY A 85 6.61 10.93 0.26
N VAL A 86 6.84 11.72 -0.78
CA VAL A 86 7.45 11.30 -2.05
C VAL A 86 8.71 12.13 -2.23
N PHE A 87 9.80 11.48 -2.60
CA PHE A 87 11.08 12.14 -2.86
C PHE A 87 11.63 11.68 -4.20
N ARG A 88 12.22 12.62 -4.94
CA ARG A 88 12.99 12.29 -6.13
C ARG A 88 14.24 11.52 -5.75
N THR A 89 14.46 10.40 -6.41
CA THR A 89 15.62 9.52 -6.31
C THR A 89 16.23 9.33 -7.71
N HIS A 90 16.09 8.15 -8.31
CA HIS A 90 16.52 7.83 -9.67
C HIS A 90 15.80 6.56 -10.17
N GLU A 91 15.82 6.29 -11.47
CA GLU A 91 15.08 5.18 -12.09
C GLU A 91 15.39 3.80 -11.49
N MET A 92 16.66 3.55 -11.14
CA MET A 92 17.11 2.29 -10.53
C MET A 92 16.80 2.15 -9.02
N ALA A 93 16.22 3.17 -8.38
CA ALA A 93 15.86 3.12 -6.96
C ALA A 93 14.52 2.37 -6.77
N PRO A 94 14.21 1.89 -5.56
CA PRO A 94 12.88 1.38 -5.26
C PRO A 94 11.79 2.45 -5.44
N ARG A 95 10.65 2.09 -6.03
CA ARG A 95 9.48 2.98 -6.11
C ARG A 95 8.80 3.20 -4.77
N VAL A 96 8.91 2.23 -3.84
CA VAL A 96 8.29 2.30 -2.52
C VAL A 96 9.28 1.80 -1.46
N LEU A 97 9.44 2.56 -0.38
CA LEU A 97 10.14 2.12 0.83
C LEU A 97 9.14 2.03 1.98
N ILE A 98 9.14 0.90 2.69
CA ILE A 98 8.16 0.58 3.72
C ILE A 98 8.88 0.31 5.05
N ALA A 99 8.45 1.00 6.10
CA ALA A 99 8.87 0.74 7.47
C ALA A 99 7.63 0.63 8.37
N ASN A 100 7.28 -0.59 8.78
CA ASN A 100 6.08 -0.88 9.55
C ASN A 100 6.44 -1.38 10.95
N SER A 101 5.74 -0.85 11.97
CA SER A 101 5.78 -1.34 13.35
C SER A 101 7.15 -1.34 14.02
N LEU A 102 8.09 -0.52 13.51
CA LEU A 102 9.38 -0.30 14.17
C LEU A 102 9.17 0.56 15.41
N LEU A 103 9.52 -0.01 16.57
CA LEU A 103 9.56 0.65 17.86
C LEU A 103 10.99 0.58 18.40
N VAL A 104 11.36 1.56 19.21
CA VAL A 104 12.65 1.49 19.92
C VAL A 104 12.60 0.30 20.89
N PRO A 105 13.68 -0.52 21.02
CA PRO A 105 13.60 -1.84 21.67
C PRO A 105 12.98 -1.84 23.08
N ASP A 106 13.29 -0.84 23.91
CA ASP A 106 12.77 -0.74 25.28
C ASP A 106 11.23 -0.52 25.34
N TRP A 107 10.61 -0.22 24.20
CA TRP A 107 9.16 0.01 24.04
C TRP A 107 8.52 -0.96 23.05
N ALA A 108 9.21 -2.02 22.64
CA ALA A 108 8.73 -2.98 21.63
C ALA A 108 7.88 -4.10 22.27
N ASP A 109 6.82 -3.72 22.96
CA ASP A 109 5.80 -4.61 23.54
C ASP A 109 4.43 -4.46 22.83
N TRP A 110 3.42 -5.19 23.31
CA TRP A 110 2.08 -5.30 22.72
C TRP A 110 1.05 -4.39 23.38
#